data_AF-A0A2S8SUF2-F1
#
_entry.id   AF-A0A2S8SUF2-F1
#
_cell.length_a   1.000
_cell.length_b   1.000
_cell.length_c   1.000
_cell.angle_alpha   90.00
_cell.angle_beta   90.00
_cell.angle_gamma   90.00
#
_symmetry.space_group_name_H-M   'P 1'
#
loop_
_entity.id
_entity.type
_entity.pdbx_description
1 polymer ?
#
loop_
_entity_poly.entity_id
_entity_poly.type
_entity_poly.pdbx_seq_one_letter_code
_entity_poly.pdbx_strand_id
1 'polypeptide(L)'
;MQNESLLELRLTQLEKQLKRQKTTTLALFIGSILAVSATRVISQNSKSELSLRTLKIVGADGKTKVLISGDAAMNKEGGAIAVFDNKENVRLGLMASSKGGNVSILRNDSEPMAILGFDGDGGTLGLAANGSKTQVNVAATKDVSGMVVSGPNGKEHIVAGADKTGGVVQLYDFAGQLKKQLP
;
A
#
# COMPACT_ATOMS: atom_id res chain seq x y z
N MET A 1 25.04 -61.37 61.59
CA MET A 1 26.20 -60.87 60.83
C MET A 1 26.03 -60.90 59.30
N GLN A 2 25.30 -61.84 58.67
CA GLN A 2 25.13 -61.82 57.19
C GLN A 2 24.25 -60.68 56.63
N ASN A 3 23.32 -60.14 57.42
CA ASN A 3 22.43 -59.06 56.95
C ASN A 3 23.06 -57.67 56.92
N GLU A 4 24.12 -57.42 57.71
CA GLU A 4 24.81 -56.12 57.76
C GLU A 4 25.68 -55.91 56.51
N SER A 5 26.38 -56.95 56.05
CA SER A 5 27.18 -56.93 54.81
C SER A 5 26.35 -56.59 53.57
N LEU A 6 25.11 -57.09 53.51
CA LEU A 6 24.22 -56.83 52.38
C LEU A 6 23.70 -55.38 52.36
N LEU A 7 23.49 -54.80 53.54
CA LEU A 7 23.03 -53.42 53.70
C LEU A 7 24.12 -52.42 53.31
N GLU A 8 25.37 -52.65 53.71
CA GLU A 8 26.50 -51.80 53.32
C GLU A 8 26.75 -51.82 51.80
N LEU A 9 26.59 -52.99 51.17
CA LEU A 9 26.77 -53.12 49.73
C LEU A 9 25.68 -52.37 48.95
N ARG A 10 24.43 -52.41 49.44
CA ARG A 10 23.32 -51.64 48.85
C ARG A 10 23.48 -50.14 49.04
N LEU A 11 23.94 -49.69 50.21
CA LEU A 11 24.23 -48.27 50.47
C LEU A 11 25.31 -47.75 49.53
N THR A 12 26.40 -48.49 49.39
CA THR A 12 27.52 -48.10 48.51
C THR A 12 27.09 -48.03 47.04
N GLN A 13 26.22 -48.94 46.59
CA GLN A 13 25.66 -48.90 45.24
C GLN A 13 24.71 -47.72 45.03
N LEU A 14 23.85 -47.42 46.01
CA LEU A 14 22.93 -46.28 45.96
C LEU A 14 23.68 -44.94 45.94
N GLU A 15 24.72 -44.78 46.75
CA GLU A 15 25.55 -43.56 46.75
C GLU A 15 26.23 -43.33 45.40
N LYS A 16 26.75 -44.41 44.79
CA LYS A 16 27.39 -44.34 43.46
C LYS A 16 26.38 -43.97 42.36
N GLN A 17 25.15 -44.50 42.44
CA GLN A 17 24.07 -44.15 41.51
C GLN A 17 23.59 -42.72 41.71
N LEU A 18 23.41 -42.27 42.95
CA LEU A 18 23.01 -40.92 43.28
C LEU A 18 24.04 -39.89 42.82
N LYS A 19 25.34 -40.18 42.98
CA LYS A 19 26.43 -39.30 42.55
C LYS A 19 26.45 -39.16 41.02
N ARG A 20 26.25 -40.27 40.28
CA ARG A 20 26.11 -40.25 38.81
C ARG A 20 24.88 -39.47 38.37
N GLN A 21 23.73 -39.69 39.01
CA GLN A 21 22.49 -39.00 38.66
C GLN A 21 22.60 -37.49 38.90
N LYS A 22 23.16 -37.06 40.04
CA LYS A 22 23.38 -35.64 40.34
C LYS A 22 24.30 -34.97 39.31
N THR A 23 25.37 -35.65 38.87
CA THR A 23 26.26 -35.10 37.83
C THR A 23 25.58 -34.99 36.47
N THR A 24 24.75 -35.96 36.08
CA THR A 24 24.05 -35.94 34.78
C THR A 24 22.97 -34.86 34.74
N THR A 25 22.18 -34.72 35.82
CA THR A 25 21.12 -33.69 35.89
C THR A 25 21.70 -32.27 35.90
N LEU A 26 22.82 -32.04 36.59
CA LEU A 26 23.48 -30.73 36.62
C LEU A 26 24.08 -30.36 35.24
N ALA A 27 24.68 -31.32 34.53
CA ALA A 27 25.22 -31.11 33.19
C ALA A 27 24.12 -30.77 32.16
N LEU A 28 22.96 -31.44 32.24
CA LEU A 28 21.80 -31.12 31.39
C LEU A 28 21.24 -29.73 31.67
N PHE A 29 21.20 -29.31 32.94
CA PHE A 29 20.72 -27.98 33.32
C PHE A 29 21.64 -26.86 32.77
N ILE A 30 22.96 -27.01 32.92
CA ILE A 30 23.93 -26.02 32.41
C ILE A 30 23.92 -25.97 30.87
N GLY A 31 23.84 -27.13 30.22
CA GLY A 31 23.71 -27.21 28.75
C GLY A 31 22.45 -26.52 28.23
N SER A 32 21.33 -26.66 28.94
CA SER A 32 20.06 -26.00 28.55
C SER A 32 20.10 -24.47 28.67
N ILE A 33 20.80 -23.93 29.66
CA ILE A 33 20.92 -22.48 29.87
C ILE A 33 21.80 -21.84 28.78
N LEU A 34 22.89 -22.50 28.36
CA LEU A 34 23.73 -22.01 27.26
C LEU A 34 23.04 -22.11 25.89
N ALA A 35 22.22 -23.15 25.66
CA ALA A 35 21.44 -23.30 24.43
C ALA A 35 20.34 -22.22 24.29
N VAL A 36 19.70 -21.82 25.39
CA VAL A 36 18.65 -20.78 25.41
C VAL A 36 19.24 -19.37 25.33
N SER A 37 20.50 -19.18 25.75
CA SER A 37 21.19 -17.88 25.68
C SER A 37 21.68 -17.53 24.28
N ALA A 38 21.88 -18.52 23.39
CA ALA A 38 22.30 -18.29 22.02
C ALA A 38 21.17 -17.83 21.07
N THR A 39 19.91 -17.81 21.52
CA THR A 39 18.76 -17.49 20.67
C THR A 39 18.24 -16.06 20.82
N ARG A 40 18.92 -15.20 21.60
CA ARG A 40 18.46 -13.83 21.79
C ARG A 40 19.35 -12.81 21.10
N VAL A 41 18.74 -12.25 20.05
CA VAL A 41 18.97 -10.93 19.48
C VAL A 41 20.20 -10.83 18.59
N ILE A 42 20.13 -11.54 17.46
CA ILE A 42 20.59 -10.94 16.21
C ILE A 42 19.57 -9.83 15.90
N SER A 43 19.81 -8.64 16.45
CA SER A 43 19.22 -7.40 15.96
C SER A 43 19.85 -7.14 14.59
N GLN A 44 19.37 -7.91 13.61
CA GLN A 44 19.71 -7.73 12.23
C GLN A 44 19.10 -6.38 11.84
N ASN A 45 19.96 -5.37 11.77
CA ASN A 45 19.71 -4.14 11.05
C ASN A 45 19.72 -4.42 9.53
N SER A 46 19.14 -5.55 9.12
CA SER A 46 18.79 -5.82 7.74
C SER A 46 17.56 -4.97 7.48
N LYS A 47 17.59 -4.17 6.41
CA LYS A 47 16.35 -3.69 5.80
C LYS A 47 15.48 -4.93 5.64
N SER A 48 14.43 -5.04 6.46
CA SER A 48 13.44 -6.10 6.31
C SER A 48 12.65 -5.76 5.06
N GLU A 49 13.15 -6.25 3.92
CA GLU A 49 12.48 -6.11 2.64
C GLU A 49 11.49 -7.24 2.48
N LEU A 50 10.23 -6.88 2.24
CA LEU A 50 9.18 -7.83 1.92
C LEU A 50 8.95 -7.79 0.41
N SER A 51 9.59 -8.72 -0.31
CA SER A 51 9.45 -8.83 -1.77
C SER A 51 8.30 -9.79 -2.10
N LEU A 52 7.19 -9.24 -2.59
CA LEU A 52 6.00 -9.98 -3.01
C LEU A 52 5.53 -9.46 -4.36
N ARG A 53 4.94 -10.33 -5.18
CA ARG A 53 4.26 -9.91 -6.42
C ARG A 53 2.96 -9.15 -6.13
N THR A 54 2.23 -9.62 -5.11
CA THR A 54 0.94 -9.08 -4.70
C THR A 54 0.81 -9.17 -3.19
N LEU A 55 0.40 -8.07 -2.56
CA LEU A 55 -0.02 -8.00 -1.16
C LEU A 55 -1.52 -7.67 -1.11
N LYS A 56 -2.29 -8.54 -0.45
CA LYS A 56 -3.74 -8.40 -0.28
C LYS A 56 -4.05 -8.19 1.20
N ILE A 57 -4.68 -7.06 1.52
CA ILE A 57 -5.21 -6.79 2.86
C ILE A 57 -6.69 -7.15 2.86
N VAL A 58 -7.09 -8.01 3.78
CA VAL A 58 -8.43 -8.59 3.88
C VAL A 58 -9.10 -8.09 5.16
N GLY A 59 -10.36 -7.70 5.07
CA GLY A 59 -11.16 -7.31 6.23
C GLY A 59 -11.61 -8.51 7.06
N ALA A 60 -12.16 -8.25 8.25
CA ALA A 60 -12.75 -9.29 9.09
C ALA A 60 -13.91 -10.04 8.41
N ASP A 61 -14.52 -9.43 7.39
CA ASP A 61 -15.55 -10.00 6.53
C ASP A 61 -15.00 -10.92 5.42
N GLY A 62 -13.68 -11.15 5.38
CA GLY A 62 -13.02 -11.95 4.34
C GLY A 62 -12.88 -11.22 2.99
N LYS A 63 -13.35 -9.97 2.88
CA LYS A 63 -13.31 -9.21 1.62
C LYS A 63 -12.02 -8.44 1.46
N THR A 64 -11.59 -8.26 0.22
CA THR A 64 -10.43 -7.42 -0.10
C THR A 64 -10.70 -5.98 0.30
N LYS A 65 -9.76 -5.34 1.00
CA LYS A 65 -9.82 -3.90 1.32
C LYS A 65 -8.73 -3.10 0.62
N VAL A 66 -7.54 -3.69 0.49
CA VAL A 66 -6.42 -3.10 -0.25
C VAL A 66 -5.72 -4.19 -1.05
N LEU A 67 -5.35 -3.88 -2.28
CA LEU A 67 -4.50 -4.70 -3.13
C LEU A 67 -3.32 -3.86 -3.60
N ILE A 68 -2.10 -4.30 -3.31
CA ILE A 68 -0.86 -3.73 -3.85
C ILE A 68 -0.27 -4.80 -4.76
N SER A 69 -0.02 -4.50 -6.02
CA SER A 69 0.41 -5.51 -6.99
C SER A 69 1.36 -4.95 -8.04
N GLY A 70 2.41 -5.70 -8.34
CA GLY A 70 3.24 -5.54 -9.56
C GLY A 70 2.87 -6.56 -10.64
N ASP A 71 1.70 -7.19 -10.53
CA ASP A 71 1.23 -8.19 -11.49
C ASP A 71 0.77 -7.53 -12.79
N ALA A 72 1.31 -7.98 -13.92
CA ALA A 72 0.90 -7.53 -15.25
C ALA A 72 -0.59 -7.74 -15.56
N ALA A 73 -1.26 -8.67 -14.85
CA ALA A 73 -2.71 -8.84 -14.94
C ALA A 73 -3.48 -7.63 -14.38
N MET A 74 -2.90 -6.91 -13.40
CA MET A 74 -3.46 -5.69 -12.83
C MET A 74 -3.00 -4.46 -13.60
N ASN A 75 -1.71 -4.38 -13.93
CA ASN A 75 -1.13 -3.29 -14.68
C ASN A 75 0.09 -3.77 -15.48
N LYS A 76 -0.04 -3.80 -16.80
CA LYS A 76 0.99 -4.35 -17.71
C LYS A 76 2.31 -3.59 -17.68
N GLU A 77 2.29 -2.32 -17.31
CA GLU A 77 3.46 -1.43 -17.41
C GLU A 77 4.10 -1.09 -16.06
N GLY A 78 3.53 -1.51 -14.93
CA GLY A 78 4.06 -1.15 -13.62
C GLY A 78 3.21 -1.60 -12.43
N GLY A 79 3.41 -0.93 -11.29
CA GLY A 79 2.70 -1.22 -10.05
C GLY A 79 1.28 -0.65 -10.03
N ALA A 80 0.43 -1.23 -9.20
CA ALA A 80 -0.91 -0.76 -8.92
C ALA A 80 -1.24 -0.90 -7.42
N ILE A 81 -1.98 0.07 -6.89
CA ILE A 81 -2.66 -0.01 -5.61
C ILE A 81 -4.15 0.24 -5.83
N ALA A 82 -5.00 -0.63 -5.30
CA ALA A 82 -6.44 -0.47 -5.32
C ALA A 82 -7.01 -0.59 -3.90
N VAL A 83 -7.90 0.35 -3.53
CA VAL A 83 -8.67 0.32 -2.29
C VAL A 83 -10.13 0.03 -2.61
N PHE A 84 -10.71 -0.91 -1.88
CA PHE A 84 -12.05 -1.43 -2.14
C PHE A 84 -13.03 -1.04 -1.04
N ASP A 85 -14.30 -0.87 -1.40
CA ASP A 85 -15.38 -0.77 -0.43
C ASP A 85 -15.86 -2.15 0.07
N ASN A 86 -16.89 -2.16 0.94
CA ASN A 86 -17.49 -3.40 1.46
C ASN A 86 -18.26 -4.22 0.42
N LYS A 87 -18.48 -3.66 -0.77
CA LYS A 87 -19.10 -4.33 -1.92
C LYS A 87 -18.05 -4.75 -2.96
N GLU A 88 -16.77 -4.66 -2.63
CA GLU A 88 -15.63 -5.02 -3.49
C GLU A 88 -15.51 -4.18 -4.77
N ASN A 89 -16.07 -2.97 -4.75
CA ASN A 89 -15.82 -1.98 -5.79
C ASN A 89 -14.56 -1.19 -5.48
N VAL A 90 -13.76 -0.88 -6.50
CA VAL A 90 -12.61 0.03 -6.35
C VAL A 90 -13.12 1.44 -6.06
N ARG A 91 -12.55 2.08 -5.03
CA ARG A 91 -12.85 3.45 -4.60
C ARG A 91 -11.67 4.39 -4.77
N LEU A 92 -10.47 3.84 -4.70
CA LEU A 92 -9.24 4.57 -4.96
C LEU A 92 -8.28 3.67 -5.73
N GLY A 93 -7.68 4.21 -6.80
CA GLY A 93 -6.67 3.54 -7.60
C GLY A 93 -5.42 4.41 -7.71
N LEU A 94 -4.24 3.81 -7.57
CA LEU A 94 -2.95 4.40 -7.92
C LEU A 94 -2.28 3.46 -8.91
N MET A 95 -1.89 3.95 -10.09
CA MET A 95 -1.20 3.15 -11.09
C MET A 95 0.06 3.87 -11.57
N ALA A 96 1.12 3.11 -11.80
CA ALA A 96 2.35 3.59 -12.41
C ALA A 96 2.59 2.87 -13.74
N SER A 97 3.11 3.57 -14.74
CA SER A 97 3.41 3.02 -16.06
C SER A 97 4.77 3.51 -16.54
N SER A 98 5.19 3.04 -17.71
CA SER A 98 6.46 3.45 -18.31
C SER A 98 6.50 4.95 -18.68
N LYS A 99 5.33 5.55 -18.91
CA LYS A 99 5.19 6.94 -19.34
C LYS A 99 4.72 7.89 -18.23
N GLY A 100 4.27 7.35 -17.10
CA GLY A 100 3.75 8.17 -16.02
C GLY A 100 2.94 7.40 -14.99
N GLY A 101 1.84 7.97 -14.54
CA GLY A 101 1.02 7.36 -13.51
C GLY A 101 -0.23 8.16 -13.25
N ASN A 102 -1.19 7.55 -12.55
CA ASN A 102 -2.42 8.21 -12.16
C ASN A 102 -2.86 7.84 -10.74
N VAL A 103 -3.62 8.74 -10.14
CA VAL A 103 -4.44 8.53 -8.96
C VAL A 103 -5.88 8.79 -9.36
N SER A 104 -6.78 7.89 -8.99
CA SER A 104 -8.21 8.02 -9.23
C SER A 104 -9.00 7.80 -7.95
N ILE A 105 -10.03 8.61 -7.75
CA ILE A 105 -11.07 8.41 -6.75
C ILE A 105 -12.35 8.10 -7.52
N LEU A 106 -13.02 6.99 -7.21
CA LEU A 106 -14.12 6.45 -8.01
C LEU A 106 -15.43 6.45 -7.23
N ARG A 107 -16.53 6.75 -7.93
CA ARG A 107 -17.91 6.61 -7.48
C ARG A 107 -18.33 5.14 -7.41
N ASN A 108 -19.52 4.94 -6.84
CA ASN A 108 -20.16 3.64 -6.71
C ASN A 108 -20.33 2.86 -8.00
N ASP A 109 -20.48 3.55 -9.12
CA ASP A 109 -20.60 3.04 -10.48
C ASP A 109 -19.25 2.87 -11.20
N SER A 110 -18.13 3.04 -10.49
CA SER A 110 -16.77 3.06 -11.05
C SER A 110 -16.47 4.26 -11.96
N GLU A 111 -17.31 5.30 -11.97
CA GLU A 111 -16.98 6.54 -12.67
C GLU A 111 -16.02 7.39 -11.82
N PRO A 112 -14.96 7.98 -12.43
CA PRO A 112 -14.02 8.81 -11.69
C PRO A 112 -14.67 10.11 -11.17
N MET A 113 -14.51 10.39 -9.88
CA MET A 113 -14.80 11.70 -9.27
C MET A 113 -13.62 12.65 -9.34
N ALA A 114 -12.41 12.10 -9.19
CA ALA A 114 -11.19 12.85 -9.25
C ALA A 114 -10.12 11.99 -9.91
N ILE A 115 -9.36 12.59 -10.83
CA ILE A 115 -8.19 11.96 -11.44
C ILE A 115 -7.05 12.97 -11.39
N LEU A 116 -5.89 12.55 -10.91
CA LEU A 116 -4.62 13.23 -11.12
C LEU A 116 -3.74 12.29 -11.94
N GLY A 117 -3.16 12.74 -13.03
CA GLY A 117 -2.36 11.87 -13.88
C GLY A 117 -1.27 12.58 -14.66
N PHE A 118 -0.31 11.79 -15.11
CA PHE A 118 0.73 12.18 -16.05
C PHE A 118 0.90 11.06 -17.06
N ASP A 119 1.02 11.40 -18.35
CA ASP A 119 1.06 10.42 -19.45
C ASP A 119 2.31 10.50 -20.33
N GLY A 120 3.31 11.30 -19.92
CA GLY A 120 4.56 11.52 -20.64
C GLY A 120 4.63 12.91 -21.27
N ASP A 121 3.49 13.45 -21.71
CA ASP A 121 3.42 14.73 -22.40
C ASP A 121 2.92 15.86 -21.50
N GLY A 122 2.17 15.52 -20.45
CA GLY A 122 1.66 16.50 -19.51
C GLY A 122 0.98 15.92 -18.27
N GLY A 123 0.81 16.79 -17.29
CA GLY A 123 0.04 16.53 -16.07
C GLY A 123 -1.41 16.99 -16.24
N THR A 124 -2.35 16.21 -15.71
CA THR A 124 -3.78 16.54 -15.71
C THR A 124 -4.39 16.33 -14.33
N LEU A 125 -5.31 17.21 -13.95
CA LEU A 125 -6.20 17.07 -12.81
C LEU A 125 -7.63 17.25 -13.30
N GLY A 126 -8.47 16.25 -13.09
CA GLY A 126 -9.90 16.30 -13.38
C GLY A 126 -10.72 16.11 -12.11
N LEU A 127 -11.77 16.91 -11.93
CA LEU A 127 -12.79 16.75 -10.91
C LEU A 127 -14.17 16.70 -11.59
N ALA A 128 -14.97 15.71 -11.22
CA ALA A 128 -16.34 15.54 -11.69
C ALA A 128 -17.32 15.68 -10.52
N ALA A 129 -18.47 16.28 -10.78
CA ALA A 129 -19.58 16.24 -9.83
C ALA A 129 -20.41 14.98 -10.03
N ASN A 130 -21.31 14.72 -9.08
CA ASN A 130 -22.14 13.53 -9.07
C ASN A 130 -23.01 13.45 -10.35
N GLY A 131 -22.90 12.35 -11.09
CA GLY A 131 -23.67 12.10 -12.30
C GLY A 131 -23.33 12.99 -13.51
N SER A 132 -22.21 13.73 -13.50
CA SER A 132 -21.86 14.66 -14.58
C SER A 132 -20.52 14.34 -15.25
N LYS A 133 -20.31 14.95 -16.43
CA LYS A 133 -18.99 15.12 -17.05
C LYS A 133 -18.06 15.90 -16.10
N THR A 134 -16.75 15.82 -16.34
CA THR A 134 -15.72 16.61 -15.65
C THR A 134 -16.12 18.08 -15.56
N GLN A 135 -16.19 18.61 -14.34
CA GLN A 135 -16.54 20.01 -14.06
C GLN A 135 -15.32 20.89 -13.91
N VAL A 136 -14.20 20.36 -13.44
CA VAL A 136 -12.94 21.09 -13.40
C VAL A 136 -11.90 20.23 -14.08
N ASN A 137 -11.22 20.78 -15.07
CA ASN A 137 -10.04 20.18 -15.66
C ASN A 137 -8.91 21.18 -15.59
N VAL A 138 -7.73 20.74 -15.17
CA VAL A 138 -6.48 21.48 -15.26
C VAL A 138 -5.51 20.60 -16.00
N ALA A 139 -4.85 21.14 -17.02
CA ALA A 139 -3.86 20.43 -17.80
C ALA A 139 -2.62 21.30 -17.98
N ALA A 140 -1.45 20.69 -17.92
CA ALA A 140 -0.19 21.32 -18.27
C ALA A 140 0.63 20.34 -19.08
N THR A 141 0.85 20.68 -20.35
CA THR A 141 1.66 19.92 -21.28
C THR A 141 2.91 20.72 -21.65
N LYS A 142 3.77 20.12 -22.48
CA LYS A 142 4.94 20.81 -23.04
C LYS A 142 4.60 22.08 -23.84
N ASP A 143 3.42 22.13 -24.45
CA ASP A 143 3.06 23.21 -25.39
C ASP A 143 2.02 24.18 -24.83
N VAL A 144 1.15 23.70 -23.94
CA VAL A 144 0.01 24.46 -23.44
C VAL A 144 -0.26 24.13 -21.98
N SER A 145 -0.68 25.13 -21.22
CA SER A 145 -1.23 24.93 -19.89
C SER A 145 -2.58 25.64 -19.79
N GLY A 146 -3.51 25.08 -19.04
CA GLY A 146 -4.81 25.68 -18.90
C GLY A 146 -5.74 24.96 -17.94
N MET A 147 -6.90 25.55 -17.76
CA MET A 147 -7.99 25.01 -17.00
C MET A 147 -9.33 25.34 -17.64
N VAL A 148 -10.28 24.44 -17.42
CA VAL A 148 -11.68 24.61 -17.75
C VAL A 148 -12.51 24.35 -16.50
N VAL A 149 -13.43 25.25 -16.19
CA VAL A 149 -14.48 25.05 -15.20
C VAL A 149 -15.81 25.06 -15.93
N SER A 150 -16.54 23.96 -15.87
CA SER A 150 -17.85 23.78 -16.49
C SER A 150 -18.95 23.80 -15.45
N GLY A 151 -20.09 24.39 -15.83
CA GLY A 151 -21.30 24.39 -15.02
C GLY A 151 -21.98 23.01 -14.96
N PRO A 152 -23.03 22.89 -14.13
CA PRO A 152 -23.81 21.65 -14.01
C PRO A 152 -24.46 21.17 -15.31
N ASN A 153 -24.66 22.06 -16.28
CA ASN A 153 -25.18 21.75 -17.61
C ASN A 153 -24.10 21.26 -18.61
N GLY A 154 -22.85 21.15 -18.16
CA GLY A 154 -21.71 20.73 -18.97
C GLY A 154 -21.13 21.82 -19.88
N LYS A 155 -21.62 23.06 -19.81
CA LYS A 155 -21.07 24.20 -20.57
C LYS A 155 -19.94 24.86 -19.80
N GLU A 156 -18.94 25.38 -20.50
CA GLU A 156 -17.84 26.11 -19.89
C GLU A 156 -18.36 27.39 -19.23
N HIS A 157 -17.85 27.68 -18.04
CA HIS A 157 -18.03 28.94 -17.31
C HIS A 157 -16.72 29.72 -17.23
N ILE A 158 -15.59 29.02 -17.10
CA ILE A 158 -14.25 29.60 -17.11
C ILE A 158 -13.38 28.75 -18.01
N VAL A 159 -12.66 29.40 -18.92
CA VAL A 159 -11.56 28.80 -19.67
C VAL A 159 -10.37 29.71 -19.48
N ALA A 160 -9.27 29.18 -18.99
CA ALA A 160 -8.02 29.92 -18.86
C ALA A 160 -6.89 29.07 -19.42
N GLY A 161 -5.97 29.66 -20.16
CA GLY A 161 -4.83 28.92 -20.65
C GLY A 161 -3.80 29.82 -21.30
N ALA A 162 -2.63 29.26 -21.49
CA ALA A 162 -1.53 29.92 -22.14
C ALA A 162 -0.69 28.92 -22.93
N ASP A 163 -0.13 29.40 -24.02
CA ASP A 163 0.89 28.73 -24.81
C ASP A 163 2.06 29.69 -25.08
N LYS A 164 2.96 29.30 -25.99
CA LYS A 164 4.11 30.11 -26.39
C LYS A 164 3.76 31.47 -27.02
N THR A 165 2.52 31.70 -27.41
CA THR A 165 2.05 32.91 -28.09
C THR A 165 1.35 33.89 -27.15
N GLY A 166 0.90 33.43 -25.98
CA GLY A 166 0.25 34.28 -24.98
C GLY A 166 -0.72 33.51 -24.09
N GLY A 167 -1.39 34.26 -23.21
CA GLY A 167 -2.43 33.77 -22.32
C GLY A 167 -3.80 34.31 -22.71
N VAL A 168 -4.85 33.61 -22.25
CA VAL A 168 -6.21 34.10 -22.31
C VAL A 168 -7.01 33.57 -21.12
N VAL A 169 -7.91 34.40 -20.60
CA VAL A 169 -8.96 34.01 -19.67
C VAL A 169 -10.31 34.42 -20.24
N GLN A 170 -11.23 33.47 -20.35
CA GLN A 170 -12.59 33.65 -20.86
C GLN A 170 -13.60 33.29 -19.76
N LEU A 171 -14.57 34.17 -19.56
CA LEU A 171 -15.68 33.99 -18.63
C LEU A 171 -16.99 33.91 -19.41
N TYR A 172 -17.77 32.87 -19.15
CA TYR A 172 -19.03 32.59 -19.83
C TYR A 172 -20.20 32.63 -18.84
N ASP A 173 -21.40 32.92 -19.34
CA ASP A 173 -22.63 32.76 -18.56
C ASP A 173 -23.12 31.30 -18.54
N PHE A 174 -24.21 31.06 -17.80
CA PHE A 174 -24.83 29.74 -17.70
C PHE A 174 -25.36 29.20 -19.03
N ALA A 175 -25.62 30.06 -20.01
CA ALA A 175 -26.02 29.64 -21.35
C ALA A 175 -24.82 29.27 -22.24
N GLY A 176 -23.58 29.46 -21.76
CA GLY A 176 -22.34 29.25 -22.51
C GLY A 176 -21.98 30.43 -23.41
N GLN A 177 -22.51 31.62 -23.15
CA GLN A 177 -22.17 32.82 -23.91
C GLN A 177 -21.01 33.56 -23.26
N LEU A 178 -19.99 33.90 -24.05
CA LEU A 178 -18.84 34.68 -23.59
C LEU A 178 -19.29 36.05 -23.06
N LYS A 179 -18.90 36.37 -21.83
CA LYS A 179 -19.16 37.67 -21.17
C LYS A 179 -17.92 38.52 -21.05
N LYS A 180 -16.75 37.91 -20.85
CA LYS A 180 -15.50 38.65 -20.73
C LYS A 180 -14.34 37.81 -21.23
N GLN A 181 -13.41 38.46 -21.92
CA GLN A 181 -12.11 37.92 -22.24
C GLN A 181 -11.04 38.87 -21.68
N LEU A 182 -9.99 38.29 -21.09
CA LEU A 182 -8.79 38.97 -20.61
C LEU A 182 -7.58 38.35 -21.32
N PRO A 183 -6.59 39.17 -21.74
CA PRO A 183 -5.29 38.68 -22.16
C PRO A 183 -4.46 38.15 -20.98
#